data_AF-A0A2S7QPM3-F1
#
_entry.id   AF-A0A2S7QPM3-F1
#
_cell.length_a   1.000
_cell.length_b   1.000
_cell.length_c   1.000
_cell.angle_alpha   90.00
_cell.angle_beta   90.00
_cell.angle_gamma   90.00
#
_symmetry.space_group_name_H-M   'P 1'
#
loop_
_entity.id
_entity.type
_entity.pdbx_description
1 polymer ?
#
loop_
_entity_poly.entity_id
_entity_poly.type
_entity_poly.pdbx_seq_one_letter_code
_entity_poly.pdbx_strand_id
1 'polypeptide(L)'
;MEGRVPMFKCAVFFAGWPPMTPELDGLILADETDLTITIPTCHIIGSLDPYLAGSIALYNVCDMDTACLFDHGKGHTLPRDSETVRELGDIIRTMASNVGLL
;
A
#
# COMPACT_ATOMS: atom_id res chain seq x y z
N MET A 1 -10.22 -6.47 -22.08
CA MET A 1 -10.64 -7.52 -21.11
C MET A 1 -11.28 -6.80 -19.96
N GLU A 2 -12.54 -7.08 -19.62
CA GLU A 2 -13.13 -6.55 -18.40
C GLU A 2 -12.53 -7.31 -17.21
N GLY A 3 -11.86 -6.58 -16.31
CA GLY A 3 -11.33 -7.13 -15.06
C GLY A 3 -12.47 -7.60 -14.15
N ARG A 4 -12.17 -8.53 -13.23
CA ARG A 4 -13.12 -8.91 -12.19
C ARG A 4 -13.39 -7.70 -11.30
N VAL A 5 -14.64 -7.53 -10.88
CA VAL A 5 -14.99 -6.53 -9.86
C VAL A 5 -14.13 -6.77 -8.61
N PRO A 6 -13.45 -5.74 -8.07
CA PRO A 6 -12.65 -5.88 -6.87
C PRO A 6 -13.47 -6.47 -5.70
N MET A 7 -12.97 -7.55 -5.09
CA MET A 7 -13.64 -8.19 -3.94
C MET A 7 -13.25 -7.54 -2.61
N PHE A 8 -12.04 -6.98 -2.53
CA PHE A 8 -11.60 -6.20 -1.38
C PHE A 8 -12.09 -4.77 -1.51
N LYS A 9 -12.50 -4.16 -0.38
CA LYS A 9 -12.93 -2.75 -0.35
C LYS A 9 -11.77 -1.78 -0.13
N CYS A 10 -10.71 -2.21 0.54
CA CYS A 10 -9.47 -1.47 0.77
C CYS A 10 -8.35 -2.45 1.12
N ALA A 11 -7.09 -2.01 1.12
CA ALA A 11 -5.95 -2.81 1.54
C ALA A 11 -4.98 -2.04 2.46
N VAL A 12 -4.25 -2.79 3.30
CA VAL A 12 -3.21 -2.26 4.18
C VAL A 12 -1.94 -3.07 3.90
N PHE A 13 -0.85 -2.38 3.56
CA PHE A 13 0.43 -2.99 3.22
C PHE A 13 1.51 -2.55 4.19
N PHE A 14 2.10 -3.50 4.92
CA PHE A 14 3.28 -3.25 5.75
C PHE A 14 4.53 -3.66 4.97
N ALA A 15 5.43 -2.70 4.70
CA ALA A 15 6.64 -2.91 3.91
C ALA A 15 6.37 -3.73 2.63
N GLY A 16 5.29 -3.36 1.91
CA GLY A 16 4.81 -4.12 0.76
C GLY A 16 5.79 -4.09 -0.42
N TRP A 17 5.61 -5.02 -1.35
CA TRP A 17 6.44 -5.18 -2.55
C TRP A 17 5.56 -5.16 -3.81
N PRO A 18 6.02 -4.58 -4.94
CA PRO A 18 5.21 -4.50 -6.15
C PRO A 18 4.83 -5.89 -6.66
N PRO A 19 3.72 -6.00 -7.41
CA PRO A 19 3.35 -7.24 -8.06
C PRO A 19 4.46 -7.72 -9.01
N MET A 20 4.50 -9.03 -9.24
CA MET A 20 5.40 -9.65 -10.21
C MET A 20 4.65 -9.97 -11.50
N THR A 21 5.38 -10.12 -12.60
CA THR A 21 4.85 -10.73 -13.82
C THR A 21 4.31 -12.13 -13.54
N PRO A 22 3.33 -12.64 -14.32
CA PRO A 22 2.80 -13.99 -14.13
C PRO A 22 3.87 -15.08 -14.18
N GLU A 23 4.93 -14.87 -14.96
CA GLU A 23 6.09 -15.75 -15.11
C GLU A 23 7.11 -15.62 -13.96
N LEU A 24 6.90 -14.67 -13.05
CA LEU A 24 7.76 -14.37 -11.89
C LEU A 24 9.20 -13.96 -12.25
N ASP A 25 9.40 -13.42 -13.45
CA ASP A 25 10.70 -12.99 -13.99
C ASP A 25 10.88 -11.46 -13.97
N GLY A 26 9.86 -10.71 -13.57
CA GLY A 26 9.91 -9.26 -13.49
C GLY A 26 8.95 -8.68 -12.45
N LEU A 27 9.09 -7.38 -12.22
CA LEU A 27 8.15 -6.59 -11.43
C LEU A 27 7.18 -5.88 -12.36
N ILE A 28 5.98 -5.59 -11.88
CA ILE A 28 5.02 -4.73 -12.55
C ILE A 28 5.20 -3.33 -11.97
N LEU A 29 5.71 -2.41 -12.77
CA LEU A 29 5.96 -1.02 -12.38
C LEU A 29 4.96 -0.06 -13.04
N ALA A 30 4.67 1.05 -12.38
CA ALA A 30 3.65 2.01 -12.80
C ALA A 30 3.97 2.72 -14.13
N ASP A 31 5.25 2.79 -14.51
CA ASP A 31 5.72 3.35 -15.78
C ASP A 31 5.76 2.31 -16.92
N GLU A 32 5.54 1.04 -16.61
CA GLU A 32 5.56 -0.08 -17.57
C GLU A 32 4.15 -0.60 -17.92
N THR A 33 3.12 -0.20 -17.17
CA THR A 33 1.74 -0.64 -17.38
C THR A 33 0.71 0.41 -16.99
N ASP A 34 -0.43 0.40 -17.69
CA ASP A 34 -1.62 1.19 -17.34
C ASP A 34 -2.52 0.48 -16.30
N LEU A 35 -2.12 -0.71 -15.82
CA LEU A 35 -2.87 -1.44 -14.79
C LEU A 35 -2.66 -0.81 -13.42
N THR A 36 -3.75 -0.43 -12.76
CA THR A 36 -3.74 0.19 -11.44
C THR A 36 -4.59 -0.60 -10.45
N ILE A 37 -4.13 -0.72 -9.21
CA ILE A 37 -4.96 -1.19 -8.10
C ILE A 37 -5.87 -0.03 -7.66
N THR A 38 -7.16 -0.13 -7.98
CA THR A 38 -8.13 0.98 -7.83
C THR A 38 -8.89 1.01 -6.51
N ILE A 39 -8.56 0.12 -5.56
CA ILE A 39 -9.15 0.16 -4.22
C ILE A 39 -8.30 1.07 -3.34
N PRO A 40 -8.87 1.77 -2.34
CA PRO A 40 -8.09 2.56 -1.40
C PRO A 40 -7.04 1.71 -0.67
N THR A 41 -5.84 2.24 -0.52
CA THR A 41 -4.71 1.54 0.09
C THR A 41 -4.02 2.39 1.15
N CYS A 42 -3.51 1.75 2.20
CA CYS A 42 -2.62 2.36 3.18
C CYS A 42 -1.27 1.63 3.17
N HIS A 43 -0.20 2.34 2.87
CA HIS A 43 1.16 1.83 2.72
C HIS A 43 1.97 2.28 3.93
N ILE A 44 2.30 1.34 4.80
CA ILE A 44 3.13 1.56 5.98
C ILE A 44 4.56 1.24 5.60
N ILE A 45 5.41 2.27 5.60
CA ILE A 45 6.82 2.19 5.26
C ILE A 45 7.69 2.60 6.44
N GLY A 46 8.96 2.21 6.38
CA GLY A 46 10.01 2.76 7.22
C GLY A 46 11.03 3.49 6.36
N SER A 47 11.32 4.76 6.65
CA SER A 47 12.33 5.53 5.91
C SER A 47 13.76 4.97 6.01
N LEU A 48 14.04 4.11 6.99
CA LEU A 48 15.33 3.42 7.13
C LEU A 48 15.28 1.97 6.62
N ASP A 49 14.20 1.57 5.96
CA ASP A 49 14.05 0.25 5.38
C ASP A 49 14.94 0.11 4.13
N PRO A 50 15.87 -0.86 4.06
CA PRO A 50 16.67 -1.10 2.86
C PRO A 50 15.83 -1.41 1.62
N TYR A 51 14.58 -1.83 1.80
CA TYR A 51 13.63 -2.17 0.74
C TYR A 51 12.63 -1.05 0.43
N LEU A 52 12.84 0.16 0.95
CA LEU A 52 11.94 1.30 0.76
C LEU A 52 11.55 1.52 -0.72
N ALA A 53 12.50 1.40 -1.64
CA ALA A 53 12.24 1.56 -3.07
C ALA A 53 11.18 0.59 -3.59
N GLY A 54 11.15 -0.65 -3.08
CA GLY A 54 10.10 -1.62 -3.41
C GLY A 54 8.73 -1.19 -2.86
N SER A 55 8.67 -0.72 -1.61
CA SER A 55 7.39 -0.24 -1.07
C SER A 55 6.85 1.00 -1.81
N ILE A 56 7.73 1.89 -2.27
CA ILE A 56 7.35 3.01 -3.14
C ILE A 56 6.90 2.51 -4.52
N ALA A 57 7.56 1.50 -5.09
CA ALA A 57 7.10 0.90 -6.34
C ALA A 57 5.69 0.30 -6.23
N LEU A 58 5.37 -0.38 -5.11
CA LEU A 58 4.01 -0.84 -4.85
C LEU A 58 3.02 0.32 -4.69
N TYR A 59 3.41 1.38 -3.99
CA TYR A 59 2.57 2.58 -3.83
C TYR A 59 2.23 3.21 -5.19
N ASN A 60 3.20 3.28 -6.10
CA ASN A 60 3.00 3.89 -7.41
C ASN A 60 2.07 3.08 -8.33
N VAL A 61 1.88 1.77 -8.11
CA VAL A 61 0.91 0.96 -8.88
C VAL A 61 -0.51 1.01 -8.31
N CYS A 62 -0.72 1.71 -7.20
CA CYS A 62 -2.03 1.96 -6.61
C CYS A 62 -2.60 3.31 -7.07
N ASP A 63 -3.92 3.46 -6.96
CA ASP A 63 -4.59 4.72 -7.28
C ASP A 63 -4.19 5.82 -6.29
N MET A 64 -3.37 6.76 -6.77
CA MET A 64 -2.76 7.84 -6.00
C MET A 64 -3.77 8.83 -5.41
N ASP A 65 -5.00 8.90 -5.93
CA ASP A 65 -6.05 9.74 -5.35
C ASP A 65 -6.61 9.15 -4.04
N THR A 66 -6.46 7.84 -3.84
CA THR A 66 -7.00 7.12 -2.67
C THR A 66 -5.94 6.40 -1.84
N ALA A 67 -4.72 6.26 -2.36
CA ALA A 67 -3.60 5.67 -1.66
C ALA A 67 -3.01 6.64 -0.62
N CYS A 68 -2.69 6.12 0.56
CA CYS A 68 -2.04 6.84 1.65
C CYS A 68 -0.69 6.22 1.98
N LEU A 69 0.35 7.04 2.15
CA LEU A 69 1.67 6.63 2.61
C LEU A 69 1.88 7.07 4.06
N PHE A 70 2.23 6.13 4.95
CA PHE A 70 2.52 6.36 6.35
C PHE A 70 3.94 5.89 6.67
N ASP A 71 4.83 6.81 7.03
CA ASP A 71 6.21 6.50 7.44
C ASP A 71 6.32 6.44 8.97
N HIS A 72 6.70 5.27 9.50
CA HIS A 72 6.93 5.09 10.93
C HIS A 72 8.38 5.40 11.36
N GLY A 73 9.24 5.87 10.46
CA GLY A 73 10.57 6.39 10.77
C GLY A 73 11.62 5.35 11.18
N LYS A 74 11.36 4.05 11.01
CA LYS A 74 12.26 2.94 11.41
C LYS A 74 12.70 2.14 10.18
N GLY A 75 13.43 1.04 10.41
CA GLY A 75 13.83 0.10 9.36
C GLY A 75 12.71 -0.87 8.99
N HIS A 76 13.09 -2.04 8.47
CA HIS A 76 12.17 -3.12 8.07
C HIS A 76 11.52 -3.82 9.27
N THR A 77 10.62 -3.12 9.97
CA THR A 77 9.98 -3.58 11.21
C THR A 77 8.55 -3.04 11.31
N LEU A 78 7.68 -3.73 12.04
CA LEU A 78 6.35 -3.19 12.34
C LEU A 78 6.42 -2.07 13.41
N PRO A 79 5.62 -0.99 13.29
CA PRO A 79 5.50 0.00 14.35
C PRO A 79 4.90 -0.64 15.61
N ARG A 80 5.46 -0.30 16.78
CA ARG A 80 5.06 -0.88 18.07
C ARG A 80 4.89 0.16 19.18
N ASP A 81 5.40 1.37 18.98
CA ASP A 81 5.18 2.45 19.94
C ASP A 81 3.72 2.93 19.87
N SER A 82 3.19 3.27 21.03
CA SER A 82 1.75 3.48 21.21
C SER A 82 1.22 4.73 20.50
N GLU A 83 2.08 5.71 20.23
CA GLU A 83 1.75 6.92 19.49
C GLU A 83 1.62 6.60 18.00
N THR A 84 2.66 6.04 17.38
CA THR A 84 2.63 5.64 15.96
C THR A 84 1.50 4.66 15.66
N VAL A 85 1.27 3.68 16.53
CA VAL A 85 0.17 2.71 16.35
C VAL A 85 -1.20 3.37 16.45
N ARG A 86 -1.36 4.38 17.30
CA ARG A 86 -2.61 5.14 17.41
C ARG A 86 -2.89 5.93 16.14
N GLU A 87 -1.89 6.69 15.66
CA GLU A 87 -1.98 7.48 14.43
C GLU A 87 -2.28 6.60 13.22
N LEU A 88 -1.55 5.49 13.07
CA LEU A 88 -1.83 4.51 12.02
C LEU A 88 -3.25 3.97 12.11
N GLY A 89 -3.73 3.70 13.34
CA GLY A 89 -5.11 3.27 13.57
C GLY A 89 -6.14 4.31 13.11
N ASP A 90 -5.90 5.60 13.30
CA ASP A 90 -6.79 6.68 12.85
C ASP A 90 -6.83 6.77 11.32
N ILE A 91 -5.67 6.60 10.66
CA ILE A 91 -5.59 6.55 9.20
C ILE A 91 -6.38 5.37 8.63
N ILE A 92 -6.18 4.17 9.19
CA ILE A 92 -6.88 2.96 8.73
C ILE A 92 -8.40 3.09 8.96
N ARG A 93 -8.83 3.63 10.11
CA ARG A 93 -10.26 3.88 10.40
C ARG A 93 -10.87 4.86 9.42
N THR A 94 -10.15 5.92 9.07
CA THR A 94 -10.61 6.92 8.09
C THR A 94 -10.79 6.27 6.73
N MET A 95 -9.80 5.51 6.25
CA MET A 95 -9.89 4.77 4.99
C MET A 95 -11.06 3.79 4.98
N ALA A 96 -11.24 3.00 6.04
CA ALA A 96 -12.33 2.05 6.18
C ALA A 96 -13.72 2.74 6.19
N SER A 97 -13.84 3.89 6.85
CA SER A 97 -15.09 4.68 6.87
C SER A 97 -15.44 5.19 5.47
N ASN A 98 -14.45 5.68 4.71
CA ASN A 98 -14.65 6.16 3.33
C ASN A 98 -15.18 5.10 2.37
N VAL A 99 -14.96 3.81 2.67
CA VAL A 99 -15.46 2.66 1.88
C VAL A 99 -16.65 1.95 2.53
N GLY A 100 -17.24 2.54 3.58
CA GLY A 100 -18.41 2.00 4.27
C GLY A 100 -18.15 0.65 4.96
N LEU A 101 -16.97 0.47 5.55
CA LEU A 101 -16.64 -0.68 6.40
C LEU A 101 -16.87 -0.41 7.90
N LEU A 102 -16.84 0.86 8.31
CA LEU A 102 -17.04 1.32 9.68
C LEU A 102 -18.06 2.47 9.72
#